data_AF-A0A356T5C3-F1
#
_entry.id   AF-A0A356T5C3-F1
#
_cell.length_a   1.000
_cell.length_b   1.000
_cell.length_c   1.000
_cell.angle_alpha   90.00
_cell.angle_beta   90.00
_cell.angle_gamma   90.00
#
_symmetry.space_group_name_H-M   'P 1'
#
loop_
_entity.id
_entity.type
_entity.pdbx_description
1 polymer ?
#
loop_
_entity_poly.entity_id
_entity_poly.type
_entity_poly.pdbx_seq_one_letter_code
_entity_poly.pdbx_strand_id
1 'polypeptide(L)'
;MRRETDSPTSHSASMRWGGIFDVPGLERRLDHLNAQTSAEGFWDDPEAAQRTVQERAGLEHQVTTFRKLEQEVNDLGELLEMAAGEDESMVDDVASQIPELESRVRSAELARMLSKPEDKNDAILYVNPGAGGVDAQDWAEML
;
A
#
# COMPACT_ATOMS: atom_id res chain seq x y z
N MET A 1 8.70 34.29 -2.59
CA MET A 1 8.18 34.35 -1.21
C MET A 1 7.30 33.12 -0.99
N ARG A 2 7.90 31.96 -0.67
CA ARG A 2 7.16 30.71 -0.41
C ARG A 2 6.74 30.74 1.05
N ARG A 3 5.45 30.55 1.32
CA ARG A 3 4.93 30.38 2.68
C ARG A 3 5.07 28.91 3.08
N GLU A 4 5.66 28.71 4.24
CA GLU A 4 5.68 27.47 5.00
C GLU A 4 4.24 27.08 5.36
N THR A 5 3.77 25.96 4.86
CA THR A 5 2.54 25.31 5.33
C THR A 5 2.74 23.79 5.29
N ASP A 6 3.70 23.30 6.07
CA ASP A 6 3.73 21.86 6.39
C ASP A 6 3.10 21.68 7.77
N SER A 7 1.93 21.02 7.77
CA SER A 7 1.30 20.53 8.99
C SER A 7 2.04 19.26 9.43
N PRO A 8 2.43 19.11 10.71
CA PRO A 8 3.27 17.99 11.15
C PRO A 8 2.57 16.63 11.07
N THR A 9 1.25 16.59 10.85
CA THR A 9 0.45 15.38 10.80
C THR A 9 0.02 14.95 9.40
N SER A 10 0.30 15.75 8.37
CA SER A 10 -0.03 15.40 6.99
C SER A 10 1.04 15.92 6.07
N HIS A 11 1.99 15.03 5.73
CA HIS A 11 2.88 15.28 4.60
C HIS A 11 2.04 15.26 3.32
N SER A 12 2.23 16.30 2.50
CA SER A 12 1.54 16.52 1.23
C SER A 12 1.39 15.23 0.41
N ALA A 13 0.15 14.83 0.15
CA ALA A 13 -0.22 13.72 -0.74
C ALA A 13 -0.01 14.08 -2.23
N SER A 14 1.11 14.71 -2.57
CA SER A 14 1.50 14.99 -3.95
C SER A 14 2.87 14.38 -4.24
N MET A 15 2.86 13.07 -4.44
CA MET A 15 3.84 12.34 -5.23
C MET A 15 3.10 11.87 -6.46
N ARG A 16 3.20 12.61 -7.56
CA ARG A 16 2.44 12.32 -8.78
C ARG A 16 2.69 10.92 -9.36
N TRP A 17 3.66 10.15 -8.87
CA TRP A 17 3.95 8.79 -9.31
C TRP A 17 4.61 8.01 -8.14
N GLY A 18 3.93 7.03 -7.54
CA GLY A 18 4.56 5.99 -6.70
C GLY A 18 4.81 6.27 -5.21
N GLY A 19 4.39 7.41 -4.66
CA GLY A 19 4.76 7.82 -3.30
C GLY A 19 4.25 6.97 -2.14
N ILE A 20 3.03 6.42 -2.27
CA ILE A 20 2.43 5.58 -1.21
C ILE A 20 2.95 4.15 -1.24
N PHE A 21 3.25 3.63 -2.45
CA PHE A 21 3.71 2.27 -2.64
C PHE A 21 5.20 2.12 -2.31
N ASP A 22 6.04 3.11 -2.72
CA ASP A 22 7.50 3.09 -2.55
C ASP A 22 8.13 1.74 -2.98
N VAL A 23 7.73 1.23 -4.14
CA VAL A 23 8.24 -0.04 -4.70
C VAL A 23 9.78 -0.07 -4.76
N PRO A 24 10.48 1.00 -5.19
CA PRO A 24 11.95 1.03 -5.17
C PRO A 24 12.54 0.97 -3.76
N GLY A 25 11.84 1.47 -2.74
CA GLY A 25 12.22 1.29 -1.34
C GLY A 25 12.08 -0.15 -0.87
N LEU A 26 10.95 -0.79 -1.21
CA LEU A 26 10.69 -2.20 -0.89
C LEU A 26 11.70 -3.13 -1.56
N GLU A 27 12.04 -2.89 -2.82
CA GLU A 27 13.05 -3.66 -3.56
C GLU A 27 14.44 -3.54 -2.91
N ARG A 28 14.88 -2.32 -2.56
CA ARG A 28 16.15 -2.13 -1.86
C ARG A 28 16.19 -2.86 -0.52
N ARG A 29 15.08 -2.87 0.24
CA ARG A 29 14.99 -3.62 1.50
C ARG A 29 15.04 -5.13 1.24
N LEU A 30 14.33 -5.61 0.21
CA LEU A 30 14.33 -7.01 -0.17
C LEU A 30 15.73 -7.49 -0.58
N ASP A 31 16.46 -6.69 -1.37
CA ASP A 31 17.85 -6.97 -1.75
C ASP A 31 18.78 -7.03 -0.54
N HIS A 32 18.61 -6.13 0.43
CA HIS A 32 19.35 -6.17 1.68
C HIS A 32 19.10 -7.45 2.47
N LEU A 33 17.83 -7.86 2.63
CA LEU A 33 17.46 -9.10 3.30
C LEU A 33 17.99 -10.33 2.54
N ASN A 34 17.97 -10.32 1.20
CA ASN A 34 18.55 -11.37 0.37
C ASN A 34 20.06 -11.53 0.63
N ALA A 35 20.79 -10.40 0.68
CA ALA A 35 22.21 -10.41 1.02
C ALA A 35 22.47 -10.95 2.43
N GLN A 36 21.64 -10.58 3.42
CA GLN A 36 21.73 -11.11 4.78
C GLN A 36 21.50 -12.63 4.85
N THR A 37 20.47 -13.13 4.16
CA THR A 37 20.16 -14.57 4.13
C THR A 37 21.23 -15.42 3.44
N SER A 38 22.09 -14.78 2.64
CA SER A 38 23.19 -15.42 1.91
C SER A 38 24.54 -15.32 2.65
N ALA A 39 24.59 -14.62 3.79
CA ALA A 39 25.80 -14.45 4.57
C ALA A 39 26.17 -15.74 5.34
N GLU A 40 27.47 -15.98 5.52
CA GLU A 40 27.95 -17.04 6.39
C GLU A 40 27.51 -16.79 7.84
N GLY A 41 27.11 -17.86 8.54
CA GLY A 41 26.62 -17.78 9.93
C GLY A 41 25.20 -17.25 10.11
N PHE A 42 24.48 -16.90 9.04
CA PHE A 42 23.08 -16.48 9.13
C PHE A 42 22.18 -17.52 9.82
N TRP A 43 22.47 -18.80 9.61
CA TRP A 43 21.72 -19.92 10.20
C TRP A 43 22.17 -20.29 11.62
N ASP A 44 23.17 -19.60 12.19
CA ASP A 44 23.69 -19.89 13.54
C ASP A 44 22.71 -19.46 14.64
N ASP A 45 21.85 -18.47 14.35
CA ASP A 45 20.73 -18.06 15.21
C ASP A 45 19.38 -18.34 14.51
N PRO A 46 18.72 -19.47 14.83
CA PRO A 46 17.46 -19.86 14.20
C PRO A 46 16.32 -18.84 14.41
N GLU A 47 16.29 -18.14 15.55
CA GLU A 47 15.21 -17.20 15.86
C GLU A 47 15.35 -15.92 15.05
N ALA A 48 16.57 -15.37 14.96
CA ALA A 48 16.88 -14.24 14.10
C ALA A 48 16.65 -14.58 12.62
N ALA A 49 17.12 -15.75 12.18
CA ALA A 49 16.94 -16.23 10.81
C ALA A 49 15.46 -16.33 10.43
N GLN A 50 14.63 -16.88 11.32
CA GLN A 50 13.19 -17.00 11.09
C GLN A 50 12.51 -15.64 10.90
N ARG A 51 12.85 -14.64 11.71
CA ARG A 51 12.30 -13.28 11.60
C ARG A 51 12.67 -12.63 10.27
N THR A 52 13.95 -12.71 9.87
CA THR A 52 14.43 -12.18 8.58
C THR A 52 13.77 -12.86 7.39
N VAL A 53 13.61 -14.19 7.42
CA VAL A 53 12.93 -14.94 6.34
C VAL A 53 11.45 -14.56 6.24
N GLN A 54 10.76 -14.37 7.37
CA GLN A 54 9.36 -13.93 7.37
C GLN A 54 9.21 -12.51 6.82
N GLU A 55 10.08 -11.58 7.23
CA GLU A 55 10.09 -10.21 6.70
C GLU A 55 10.31 -10.21 5.19
N ARG A 56 11.30 -10.99 4.72
CA ARG A 56 11.62 -11.14 3.31
C ARG A 56 10.44 -11.64 2.50
N ALA A 57 9.78 -12.70 2.96
CA ALA A 57 8.61 -13.26 2.27
C ALA A 57 7.45 -12.25 2.18
N GLY A 58 7.23 -11.45 3.24
CA GLY A 58 6.24 -10.39 3.23
C GLY A 58 6.54 -9.29 2.20
N LEU A 59 7.79 -8.83 2.15
CA LEU A 59 8.22 -7.81 1.18
C LEU A 59 8.21 -8.33 -0.25
N GLU A 60 8.64 -9.57 -0.48
CA GLU A 60 8.59 -10.21 -1.80
C GLU A 60 7.16 -10.31 -2.33
N HIS A 61 6.21 -10.68 -1.46
CA HIS A 61 4.80 -10.71 -1.80
C HIS A 61 4.26 -9.33 -2.18
N GLN A 62 4.62 -8.29 -1.41
CA GLN A 62 4.23 -6.90 -1.71
C GLN A 62 4.79 -6.42 -3.05
N VAL A 63 6.10 -6.56 -3.28
CA VAL A 63 6.74 -6.16 -4.54
C VAL A 63 6.11 -6.88 -5.73
N THR A 64 5.89 -8.19 -5.61
CA THR A 64 5.27 -8.99 -6.67
C THR A 64 3.84 -8.54 -6.95
N THR A 65 3.07 -8.18 -5.91
CA THR A 65 1.70 -7.69 -6.04
C THR A 65 1.68 -6.36 -6.79
N PHE A 66 2.55 -5.41 -6.44
CA PHE A 66 2.62 -4.12 -7.13
C PHE A 66 3.04 -4.25 -8.59
N ARG A 67 4.07 -5.06 -8.89
CA ARG A 67 4.51 -5.29 -10.26
C ARG A 67 3.43 -5.93 -11.13
N LYS A 68 2.63 -6.85 -10.58
CA LYS A 68 1.48 -7.43 -11.29
C LYS A 68 0.40 -6.40 -11.59
N LEU A 69 0.05 -5.57 -10.60
CA LEU A 69 -0.93 -4.50 -10.81
C LEU A 69 -0.45 -3.47 -11.84
N GLU A 70 0.83 -3.09 -11.78
CA GLU A 70 1.45 -2.20 -12.76
C GLU A 70 1.38 -2.80 -14.18
N GLN A 71 1.72 -4.08 -14.31
CA GLN A 71 1.62 -4.79 -15.58
C GLN A 71 0.19 -4.82 -16.10
N GLU A 72 -0.79 -5.18 -15.27
CA GLU A 72 -2.20 -5.24 -15.70
C GLU A 72 -2.76 -3.87 -16.11
N VAL A 73 -2.35 -2.79 -15.42
CA VAL A 73 -2.70 -1.42 -15.82
C VAL A 73 -2.13 -1.10 -17.20
N ASN A 74 -0.86 -1.45 -17.46
CA ASN A 74 -0.23 -1.21 -18.74
C ASN A 74 -0.89 -2.04 -19.84
N ASP A 75 -1.13 -3.34 -19.60
CA ASP A 75 -1.75 -4.25 -20.55
C ASP A 75 -3.17 -3.79 -20.94
N LEU A 76 -3.99 -3.33 -19.98
CA LEU A 76 -5.30 -2.75 -20.27
C LEU A 76 -5.20 -1.42 -21.01
N GLY A 77 -4.19 -0.61 -20.71
CA GLY A 77 -3.92 0.64 -21.42
C GLY A 77 -3.59 0.39 -22.89
N GLU A 78 -2.69 -0.55 -23.17
CA GLU A 78 -2.35 -0.98 -24.53
C GLU A 78 -3.58 -1.53 -25.27
N LEU A 79 -4.38 -2.36 -24.59
CA LEU A 79 -5.62 -2.91 -25.18
C LEU A 79 -6.64 -1.81 -25.52
N LEU A 80 -6.76 -0.79 -24.66
CA LEU A 80 -7.62 0.37 -24.92
C LEU A 80 -7.12 1.19 -26.12
N GLU A 81 -5.81 1.41 -26.23
CA GLU A 81 -5.21 2.10 -27.38
C GLU A 81 -5.46 1.36 -28.69
N MET A 82 -5.37 0.02 -28.67
CA MET A 82 -5.72 -0.82 -29.83
C MET A 82 -7.21 -0.73 -30.17
N ALA A 83 -8.10 -0.85 -29.18
CA ALA A 83 -9.55 -0.80 -29.38
C ALA A 83 -10.01 0.55 -29.96
N ALA A 84 -9.45 1.66 -29.47
CA ALA A 84 -9.77 3.01 -29.96
C ALA A 84 -9.36 3.25 -31.43
N GLY A 85 -8.39 2.48 -31.95
CA GLY A 85 -7.91 2.60 -33.33
C GLY A 85 -8.61 1.70 -34.34
N GLU A 86 -9.20 0.58 -33.90
CA GLU A 86 -9.65 -0.50 -34.80
C GLU A 86 -11.10 -0.95 -34.59
N ASP A 87 -11.60 -1.04 -33.35
CA ASP A 87 -12.93 -1.60 -33.05
C ASP A 87 -13.51 -1.06 -31.73
N GLU A 88 -14.50 -0.16 -31.83
CA GLU A 88 -15.22 0.41 -30.69
C GLU A 88 -15.92 -0.66 -29.82
N SER A 89 -16.24 -1.83 -30.37
CA SER A 89 -16.91 -2.90 -29.59
C SER A 89 -16.00 -3.54 -28.54
N MET A 90 -14.68 -3.47 -28.71
CA MET A 90 -13.70 -3.92 -27.72
C MET A 90 -13.57 -2.96 -26.53
N VAL A 91 -13.95 -1.68 -26.70
CA VAL A 91 -13.80 -0.66 -25.64
C VAL A 91 -14.65 -1.00 -24.42
N ASP A 92 -15.87 -1.48 -24.62
CA ASP A 92 -16.78 -1.89 -23.54
C ASP A 92 -16.23 -3.11 -22.78
N ASP A 93 -15.59 -4.05 -23.47
CA ASP A 93 -14.96 -5.23 -22.87
C ASP A 93 -13.74 -4.83 -22.01
N VAL A 94 -12.94 -3.86 -22.45
CA VAL A 94 -11.83 -3.31 -21.64
C VAL A 94 -12.39 -2.56 -20.43
N ALA A 95 -13.41 -1.72 -20.63
CA ALA A 95 -14.03 -0.94 -19.56
C ALA A 95 -14.62 -1.84 -18.45
N SER A 96 -15.13 -3.02 -18.82
CA SER A 96 -15.69 -3.99 -17.87
C SER A 96 -14.66 -4.56 -16.87
N GLN A 97 -13.37 -4.52 -17.19
CA GLN A 97 -12.27 -5.05 -16.36
C GLN A 97 -11.73 -4.02 -15.35
N ILE A 98 -11.96 -2.73 -15.60
CA ILE A 98 -11.47 -1.63 -14.76
C ILE A 98 -11.95 -1.72 -13.30
N PRO A 99 -13.22 -2.02 -12.99
CA PRO A 99 -13.70 -2.05 -11.61
C PRO A 99 -13.00 -3.10 -10.73
N GLU A 100 -12.68 -4.26 -11.31
CA GLU A 100 -11.97 -5.32 -10.59
C GLU A 100 -10.51 -4.91 -10.32
N LEU A 101 -9.84 -4.34 -11.32
CA LEU A 101 -8.48 -3.83 -11.16
C LEU A 101 -8.42 -2.71 -10.11
N GLU A 102 -9.38 -1.77 -10.14
CA GLU A 102 -9.46 -0.69 -9.15
C GLU A 102 -9.64 -1.23 -7.73
N SER A 103 -10.50 -2.24 -7.53
CA SER A 103 -10.69 -2.89 -6.24
C SER A 103 -9.39 -3.52 -5.71
N ARG A 104 -8.63 -4.17 -6.59
CA ARG A 104 -7.34 -4.77 -6.24
C ARG A 104 -6.26 -3.73 -5.92
N VAL A 105 -6.22 -2.62 -6.67
CA VAL A 105 -5.33 -1.49 -6.38
C VAL A 105 -5.65 -0.91 -4.99
N ARG A 106 -6.92 -0.63 -4.69
CA ARG A 106 -7.34 -0.12 -3.37
C ARG A 106 -6.99 -1.08 -2.23
N SER A 107 -7.13 -2.38 -2.47
CA SER A 107 -6.75 -3.41 -1.50
C SER A 107 -5.24 -3.40 -1.22
N ALA A 108 -4.42 -3.26 -2.27
CA ALA A 108 -2.97 -3.16 -2.16
C ALA A 108 -2.52 -1.84 -1.47
N GLU A 109 -3.23 -0.73 -1.71
CA GLU A 109 -3.02 0.53 -1.00
C GLU A 109 -3.28 0.39 0.49
N LEU A 110 -4.41 -0.20 0.87
CA LEU A 110 -4.74 -0.42 2.27
C LEU A 110 -3.71 -1.31 2.96
N ALA A 111 -3.31 -2.41 2.31
CA ALA A 111 -2.28 -3.30 2.82
C ALA A 111 -0.94 -2.59 3.01
N ARG A 112 -0.61 -1.63 2.14
CA ARG A 112 0.60 -0.82 2.28
C ARG A 112 0.52 0.17 3.45
N MET A 113 -0.65 0.79 3.63
CA MET A 113 -0.90 1.70 4.75
C MET A 113 -0.83 0.97 6.10
N LEU A 114 -1.33 -0.27 6.15
CA LEU A 114 -1.40 -1.13 7.34
C LEU A 114 -0.24 -2.13 7.42
N SER A 115 1.00 -1.66 7.19
CA SER A 115 2.19 -2.52 7.10
C SER A 115 3.10 -2.51 8.33
N LYS A 116 2.76 -1.75 9.38
CA LYS A 116 3.54 -1.73 10.61
C LYS A 116 3.29 -3.02 11.42
N PRO A 117 4.24 -3.42 12.28
CA PRO A 117 4.08 -4.62 13.11
C PRO A 117 2.79 -4.62 13.95
N GLU A 118 2.40 -3.44 14.46
CA GLU A 118 1.22 -3.25 15.30
C GLU A 118 -0.11 -3.25 14.52
N ASP A 119 -0.08 -3.05 13.20
CA ASP A 119 -1.30 -2.96 12.38
C ASP A 119 -2.03 -4.31 12.26
N LYS A 120 -1.40 -5.41 12.71
CA LYS A 120 -2.00 -6.74 12.81
C LYS A 120 -2.87 -6.93 14.06
N ASN A 121 -2.77 -6.02 15.02
CA ASN A 121 -3.44 -6.13 16.30
C ASN A 121 -4.83 -5.48 16.25
N ASP A 122 -5.76 -5.98 17.06
CA ASP A 122 -7.08 -5.36 17.21
C ASP A 122 -6.93 -3.94 17.81
N ALA A 123 -7.69 -3.00 17.27
CA ALA A 123 -7.73 -1.64 17.79
C ALA A 123 -8.65 -1.54 19.01
N ILE A 124 -8.14 -0.99 20.11
CA ILE A 124 -8.96 -0.57 21.25
C ILE A 124 -9.27 0.92 21.09
N LEU A 125 -10.53 1.24 20.81
CA LEU A 125 -11.00 2.62 20.68
C LEU A 125 -11.67 3.07 21.98
N TYR A 126 -11.23 4.23 22.48
CA TYR A 126 -11.85 4.87 23.64
C TYR A 126 -12.19 6.32 23.30
N VAL A 127 -13.48 6.62 23.20
CA VAL A 127 -14.00 7.96 22.89
C VAL A 127 -14.31 8.66 24.21
N ASN A 128 -13.73 9.84 24.41
CA ASN A 128 -14.01 10.68 25.57
C ASN A 128 -14.74 11.94 25.11
N PRO A 129 -15.87 12.31 25.75
CA PRO A 129 -16.49 13.60 25.50
C PRO A 129 -15.52 14.72 25.92
N GLY A 130 -15.31 15.67 25.01
CA GLY A 130 -14.47 16.83 25.25
C GLY A 130 -15.15 17.87 26.16
N ALA A 131 -14.59 19.09 26.19
CA ALA A 131 -15.24 20.20 26.88
C ALA A 131 -16.52 20.61 26.14
N GLY A 132 -17.67 20.49 26.80
CA GLY A 132 -18.97 20.85 26.22
C GLY A 132 -20.19 20.37 27.02
N GLY A 133 -19.98 19.58 28.09
CA GLY A 133 -21.08 19.11 28.93
C GLY A 133 -21.96 18.10 28.19
N VAL A 134 -23.28 18.22 28.33
CA VAL A 134 -24.25 17.27 27.76
C VAL A 134 -24.15 17.18 26.25
N ASP A 135 -24.01 18.31 25.55
CA ASP A 135 -23.92 18.30 24.08
C ASP A 135 -22.69 17.53 23.59
N ALA A 136 -21.53 17.67 24.27
CA ALA A 136 -20.33 16.91 23.93
C ALA A 136 -20.46 15.41 24.26
N GLN A 137 -21.28 15.06 25.25
CA GLN A 137 -21.62 13.68 25.58
C GLN A 137 -22.55 13.08 24.51
N ASP A 138 -23.60 13.80 24.12
CA ASP A 138 -24.54 13.34 23.08
C ASP A 138 -23.80 13.10 21.75
N TRP A 139 -22.83 13.95 21.40
CA TRP A 139 -21.96 13.74 20.24
C TRP A 139 -21.04 12.52 20.38
N ALA A 140 -20.47 12.29 21.56
CA ALA A 140 -19.63 11.13 21.81
C ALA A 140 -20.43 9.81 21.77
N GLU A 141 -21.71 9.84 22.12
CA GLU A 141 -22.62 8.68 22.04
C GLU A 141 -23.09 8.39 20.60
N MET A 142 -23.02 9.38 19.69
CA MET A 142 -23.37 9.21 18.27
C MET A 142 -22.24 8.64 17.40
N LEU A 143 -20.98 8.70 17.87
CA LEU A 143 -19.77 8.25 17.17
C LEU A 143 -19.47 6.77 17.46
#